data_AF-A0A2G6E2W1-F1
#
_entry.id   AF-A0A2G6E2W1-F1
#
_cell.length_a   1.000
_cell.length_b   1.000
_cell.length_c   1.000
_cell.angle_alpha   90.00
_cell.angle_beta   90.00
_cell.angle_gamma   90.00
#
_symmetry.space_group_name_H-M   'P 1'
#
loop_
_entity.id
_entity.type
_entity.pdbx_description
1 polymer ?
#
loop_
_entity_poly.entity_id
_entity_poly.type
_entity_poly.pdbx_seq_one_letter_code
_entity_poly.pdbx_strand_id
1 'polypeptide(L)'
;MKVYTIRSGDSLFQIARKFYGDGEKYRNLASYNGLSDPDNLRVGMKLRLPDEAQLGNPLQGLKVWHNYGSGTIWWRNSDNGIEVKGQGLVESAKYAEQAADIWQKYQTAIITASEKYSVAIPVIIATVVTESSGDAKAYRHEAAFYRRYIKKNAFWKNNPYYKAPRRISSSYGLMQIMYTTAYAVGFRGTPEDLYDPAVNIDAGAAYMASAFQVRQHGWDPPKIACAYNAGSVRPTAQNRWGMYYHPGHLDRWIPSYNAALKILKETDSSSVFPSKPHIDVESDIPAVVLRFVFPPNEEGTWKPVLVDLFKHEERGLGDPASFTLRTATATDHGYSSDLPNIAKGRYDIVFSDARSGSVFDDRANVLVSDQLSIVDLTSPTRSSRRLEIEKSILRFVFAVSPPKGWTPVLIDLFKLDEHEEPEPITIKISTPPPKGDVPYVHTVPDIDYGRYDIDCTEAESLMLLEGLTDVEVSGAVVSFEVDSEGIRPLPTEKIITGGGKARFAILWEKIKAFWIKYW
;
A
#
# COMPACT_ATOMS: atom_id res chain seq x y z
N MET A 1 -3.23 31.95 -14.90
CA MET A 1 -2.32 31.15 -14.05
C MET A 1 -1.75 32.03 -12.95
N LYS A 2 -2.03 31.71 -11.67
CA LYS A 2 -1.49 32.46 -10.53
C LYS A 2 -0.08 31.98 -10.21
N VAL A 3 0.77 32.86 -9.70
CA VAL A 3 2.14 32.52 -9.26
C VAL A 3 2.31 32.97 -7.82
N TYR A 4 2.81 32.08 -6.98
CA TYR A 4 3.09 32.31 -5.57
C TYR A 4 4.60 32.24 -5.32
N THR A 5 5.16 33.26 -4.68
CA THR A 5 6.57 33.27 -4.29
C THR A 5 6.69 32.68 -2.89
N ILE A 6 7.44 31.58 -2.77
CA ILE A 6 7.70 30.88 -1.51
C ILE A 6 8.32 31.85 -0.49
N ARG A 7 7.78 31.87 0.71
CA ARG A 7 8.24 32.66 1.86
C ARG A 7 8.87 31.74 2.91
N SER A 8 9.60 32.34 3.85
CA SER A 8 10.15 31.60 4.98
C SER A 8 9.02 30.93 5.77
N GLY A 9 9.16 29.63 6.03
CA GLY A 9 8.18 28.84 6.78
C GLY A 9 7.04 28.24 5.95
N ASP A 10 6.96 28.52 4.65
CA ASP A 10 5.96 27.89 3.78
C ASP A 10 6.27 26.42 3.55
N SER A 11 5.23 25.58 3.58
CA SER A 11 5.25 24.23 3.01
C SER A 11 4.30 24.11 1.82
N LEU A 12 4.56 23.15 0.93
CA LEU A 12 3.69 22.87 -0.21
C LEU A 12 2.28 22.47 0.25
N PHE A 13 2.18 21.80 1.41
CA PHE A 13 0.93 21.47 2.08
C PHE A 13 0.15 22.70 2.53
N GLN A 14 0.81 23.65 3.20
CA GLN A 14 0.17 24.89 3.62
C GLN A 14 -0.27 25.73 2.43
N ILE A 15 0.55 25.78 1.38
CA ILE A 15 0.21 26.46 0.13
C ILE A 15 -0.98 25.76 -0.53
N ALA A 16 -0.99 24.43 -0.61
CA ALA A 16 -2.09 23.68 -1.20
C ALA A 16 -3.40 23.89 -0.42
N ARG A 17 -3.36 23.79 0.91
CA ARG A 17 -4.49 24.08 1.79
C ARG A 17 -5.01 25.51 1.63
N LYS A 18 -4.09 26.47 1.51
CA LYS A 18 -4.43 27.90 1.37
C LYS A 18 -5.09 28.23 0.03
N PHE A 19 -4.63 27.63 -1.06
CA PHE A 19 -5.09 27.98 -2.41
C PHE A 19 -6.16 27.03 -2.97
N TYR A 20 -6.30 25.82 -2.41
CA TYR A 20 -7.20 24.77 -2.91
C TYR A 20 -8.08 24.15 -1.81
N GLY A 21 -8.07 24.71 -0.59
CA GLY A 21 -8.87 24.21 0.54
C GLY A 21 -8.42 22.86 1.11
N ASP A 22 -7.49 22.18 0.44
CA ASP A 22 -7.08 20.81 0.73
C ASP A 22 -5.55 20.69 0.68
N GLY A 23 -4.95 20.39 1.83
CA GLY A 23 -3.51 20.24 1.97
C GLY A 23 -2.98 18.99 1.27
N GLU A 24 -3.77 17.93 1.11
CA GLU A 24 -3.34 16.69 0.45
C GLU A 24 -3.04 16.88 -1.04
N LYS A 25 -3.54 17.97 -1.64
CA LYS A 25 -3.20 18.38 -3.01
C LYS A 25 -1.75 18.83 -3.17
N TYR A 26 -0.96 18.88 -2.11
CA TYR A 26 0.44 19.29 -2.16
C TYR A 26 1.29 18.41 -3.09
N ARG A 27 1.02 17.11 -3.18
CA ARG A 27 1.73 16.19 -4.08
C ARG A 27 1.45 16.54 -5.54
N ASN A 28 0.19 16.85 -5.85
CA ASN A 28 -0.24 17.23 -7.19
C ASN A 28 0.31 18.62 -7.54
N LEU A 29 0.39 19.52 -6.56
CA LEU A 29 0.99 20.84 -6.71
C LEU A 29 2.52 20.76 -6.89
N ALA A 30 3.20 19.87 -6.16
CA ALA A 30 4.62 19.58 -6.31
C ALA A 30 4.93 19.04 -7.71
N SER A 31 4.16 18.03 -8.14
CA SER A 31 4.24 17.42 -9.46
C SER A 31 3.99 18.45 -10.57
N TYR A 32 2.94 19.27 -10.45
CA TYR A 32 2.64 20.35 -11.41
C TYR A 32 3.80 21.35 -11.56
N ASN A 33 4.56 21.55 -10.49
CA ASN A 33 5.72 22.44 -10.47
C ASN A 33 7.06 21.76 -10.75
N GLY A 34 7.06 20.45 -11.07
CA GLY A 34 8.26 19.68 -11.36
C GLY A 34 9.19 19.50 -10.15
N LEU A 35 8.64 19.54 -8.93
CA LEU A 35 9.40 19.38 -7.70
C LEU A 35 9.54 17.89 -7.38
N SER A 36 10.78 17.36 -7.48
CA SER A 36 11.09 15.96 -7.17
C SER A 36 11.02 15.64 -5.67
N ASP A 37 11.20 16.66 -4.85
CA ASP A 37 11.04 16.62 -3.40
C ASP A 37 10.06 17.74 -3.00
N PRO A 38 8.83 17.41 -2.57
CA PRO A 38 7.83 18.38 -2.11
C PRO A 38 8.28 19.22 -0.90
N ASP A 39 9.30 18.77 -0.16
CA ASP A 39 9.80 19.46 1.04
C ASP A 39 11.01 20.37 0.74
N ASN A 40 11.59 20.27 -0.46
CA ASN A 40 12.73 21.08 -0.89
C ASN A 40 12.29 22.44 -1.48
N LEU A 41 11.64 23.27 -0.66
CA LEU A 41 11.22 24.62 -1.04
C LEU A 41 12.26 25.65 -0.63
N ARG A 42 12.68 26.50 -1.58
CA ARG A 42 13.58 27.62 -1.32
C ARG A 42 12.81 28.92 -1.25
N VAL A 43 13.08 29.74 -0.22
CA VAL A 43 12.54 31.10 -0.11
C VAL A 43 12.88 31.88 -1.38
N GLY A 44 11.88 32.53 -1.97
CA GLY A 44 11.99 33.24 -3.26
C GLY A 44 11.68 32.39 -4.49
N MET A 45 11.51 31.07 -4.37
CA MET A 45 11.09 30.21 -5.48
C MET A 45 9.68 30.59 -5.95
N LYS A 46 9.45 30.60 -7.27
CA LYS A 46 8.14 30.88 -7.87
C LYS A 46 7.39 29.59 -8.13
N LEU A 47 6.33 29.34 -7.35
CA LEU A 47 5.41 28.23 -7.50
C LEU A 47 4.22 28.64 -8.38
N ARG A 48 3.96 27.89 -9.44
CA ARG A 48 2.76 28.04 -10.28
C ARG A 48 1.58 27.42 -9.55
N LEU A 49 0.50 28.18 -9.45
CA LEU A 49 -0.77 27.77 -8.88
C LEU A 49 -1.78 27.56 -10.03
N PRO A 50 -2.00 26.31 -10.47
CA PRO A 50 -3.04 25.97 -11.44
C PRO A 50 -4.45 26.08 -10.83
N ASP A 51 -5.51 25.92 -11.63
CA ASP A 51 -6.88 25.83 -11.13
C ASP A 51 -7.12 24.45 -10.44
N GLU A 52 -8.09 24.34 -9.54
CA GLU A 52 -8.29 23.11 -8.75
C GLU A 52 -8.65 21.88 -9.62
N ALA A 53 -9.42 22.08 -10.68
CA ALA A 53 -9.70 21.05 -11.69
C ALA A 53 -8.43 20.54 -12.42
N GLN A 54 -7.31 21.27 -12.30
CA GLN A 54 -6.01 20.89 -12.83
C GLN A 54 -5.12 20.13 -11.80
N LEU A 55 -5.54 20.11 -10.52
CA LEU A 55 -4.87 19.41 -9.42
C LEU A 55 -5.49 18.06 -9.09
N GLY A 56 -6.78 17.85 -9.35
CA GLY A 56 -7.49 16.61 -9.04
C GLY A 56 -7.08 15.39 -9.88
N ASN A 57 -6.23 15.57 -10.89
CA ASN A 57 -5.79 14.51 -11.78
C ASN A 57 -4.25 14.39 -11.72
N PRO A 58 -3.68 13.38 -11.02
CA PRO A 58 -2.23 13.12 -11.05
C PRO A 58 -1.70 13.04 -12.49
N LEU A 59 -2.53 12.57 -13.44
CA LEU A 59 -2.20 12.49 -14.86
C LEU A 59 -2.07 13.86 -15.54
N GLN A 60 -2.65 14.94 -15.01
CA GLN A 60 -2.44 16.31 -15.53
C GLN A 60 -1.03 16.82 -15.23
N GLY A 61 -0.45 16.46 -14.08
CA GLY A 61 0.97 16.71 -13.80
C GLY A 61 1.86 15.96 -14.79
N LEU A 62 1.48 14.73 -15.17
CA LEU A 62 2.18 13.95 -16.18
C LEU A 62 2.08 14.57 -17.59
N LYS A 63 1.10 15.44 -17.88
CA LYS A 63 1.03 16.17 -19.17
C LYS A 63 2.09 17.26 -19.32
N VAL A 64 2.76 17.64 -18.23
CA VAL A 64 3.89 18.58 -18.24
C VAL A 64 5.19 17.82 -18.48
N TRP A 65 6.14 18.42 -19.20
CA TRP A 65 7.48 17.85 -19.35
C TRP A 65 8.16 17.68 -17.99
N HIS A 66 8.54 16.45 -17.67
CA HIS A 66 9.24 16.09 -16.45
C HIS A 66 10.35 15.05 -16.72
N ASN A 67 11.25 14.87 -15.76
CA ASN A 67 12.30 13.86 -15.77
C ASN A 67 12.39 13.18 -14.39
N TYR A 68 13.39 12.32 -14.19
CA TYR A 68 13.68 11.71 -12.89
C TYR A 68 15.13 11.86 -12.48
N GLY A 69 15.36 12.37 -11.27
CA GLY A 69 16.69 12.53 -10.68
C GLY A 69 17.65 13.30 -11.59
N SER A 70 18.81 12.72 -11.86
CA SER A 70 19.84 13.25 -12.76
C SER A 70 19.59 12.93 -14.25
N GLY A 71 18.42 12.39 -14.60
CA GLY A 71 18.07 12.01 -15.97
C GLY A 71 18.05 13.19 -16.93
N THR A 72 18.50 12.96 -18.17
CA THR A 72 18.51 13.96 -19.26
C THR A 72 17.34 13.80 -20.23
N ILE A 73 16.64 12.65 -20.19
CA ILE A 73 15.39 12.45 -20.92
C ILE A 73 14.25 13.12 -20.17
N TRP A 74 13.53 13.98 -20.88
CA TRP A 74 12.29 14.59 -20.42
C TRP A 74 11.13 13.96 -21.17
N TRP A 75 10.09 13.55 -20.45
CA TRP A 75 8.89 12.98 -21.04
C TRP A 75 7.64 13.68 -20.53
N ARG A 76 6.52 13.43 -21.21
CA ARG A 76 5.17 13.77 -20.76
C ARG A 76 4.18 12.75 -21.30
N ASN A 77 3.04 12.65 -20.64
CA ASN A 77 1.89 11.91 -21.14
C ASN A 77 1.03 12.87 -21.97
N SER A 78 0.84 12.58 -23.24
CA SER A 78 -0.19 13.21 -24.06
C SER A 78 -1.39 12.29 -24.20
N ASP A 79 -2.45 12.80 -24.81
CA ASP A 79 -3.62 11.96 -25.09
C ASP A 79 -3.24 10.80 -26.03
N ASN A 80 -2.15 10.90 -26.80
CA ASN A 80 -1.71 9.87 -27.75
C ASN A 80 -0.61 8.94 -27.21
N GLY A 81 -0.16 9.14 -25.97
CA GLY A 81 0.85 8.30 -25.33
C GLY A 81 1.97 9.11 -24.69
N ILE A 82 3.09 8.44 -24.42
CA ILE A 82 4.29 9.02 -23.84
C ILE A 82 5.11 9.68 -24.95
N GLU A 83 5.34 10.98 -24.80
CA GLU A 83 6.21 11.76 -25.67
C GLU A 83 7.56 12.01 -25.00
N VAL A 84 8.64 11.92 -25.77
CA VAL A 84 9.99 12.28 -25.34
C VAL A 84 10.38 13.62 -25.97
N LYS A 85 10.92 14.53 -25.15
CA LYS A 85 11.24 15.89 -25.59
C LYS A 85 12.30 15.86 -26.69
N GLY A 86 11.97 16.45 -27.84
CA GLY A 86 12.83 16.45 -29.04
C GLY A 86 12.66 15.21 -29.94
N GLN A 87 11.90 14.20 -29.51
CA GLN A 87 11.60 13.00 -30.31
C GLN A 87 10.10 12.88 -30.64
N GLY A 88 9.22 13.42 -29.78
CA GLY A 88 7.77 13.25 -29.91
C GLY A 88 7.31 11.88 -29.40
N LEU A 89 6.25 11.33 -29.97
CA LEU A 89 5.81 9.97 -29.67
C LEU A 89 6.88 8.97 -30.12
N VAL A 90 7.27 8.09 -29.21
CA VAL A 90 8.19 6.99 -29.54
C VAL A 90 7.35 5.84 -30.08
N GLU A 91 7.59 5.46 -31.33
CA GLU A 91 6.83 4.42 -32.03
C GLU A 91 7.75 3.34 -32.60
N SER A 92 7.20 2.15 -32.80
CA SER A 92 7.89 1.03 -33.45
C SER A 92 6.86 0.10 -34.09
N ALA A 93 7.02 -0.17 -35.39
CA ALA A 93 6.14 -1.09 -36.11
C ALA A 93 6.13 -2.50 -35.47
N LYS A 94 7.31 -2.99 -35.07
CA LYS A 94 7.45 -4.27 -34.38
C LYS A 94 6.61 -4.33 -33.09
N TYR A 95 6.75 -3.33 -32.22
CA TYR A 95 6.03 -3.33 -30.95
C TYR A 95 4.54 -3.06 -31.12
N ALA A 96 4.14 -2.37 -32.20
CA ALA A 96 2.74 -2.21 -32.56
C ALA A 96 2.08 -3.52 -32.99
N GLU A 97 2.75 -4.30 -33.84
CA GLU A 97 2.29 -5.63 -34.23
C GLU A 97 2.15 -6.56 -33.01
N GLN A 98 3.16 -6.58 -32.13
CA GLN A 98 3.12 -7.38 -30.91
C GLN A 98 1.99 -6.94 -29.96
N ALA A 99 1.79 -5.63 -29.76
CA ALA A 99 0.71 -5.12 -28.91
C ALA A 99 -0.68 -5.47 -29.46
N ALA A 100 -0.87 -5.42 -30.79
CA ALA A 100 -2.12 -5.80 -31.44
C ALA A 100 -2.41 -7.30 -31.27
N ASP A 101 -1.41 -8.16 -31.51
CA ASP A 101 -1.53 -9.61 -31.31
C ASP A 101 -1.87 -9.97 -29.86
N ILE A 102 -1.22 -9.33 -28.88
CA ILE A 102 -1.49 -9.53 -27.45
C ILE A 102 -2.90 -9.07 -27.09
N TRP A 103 -3.34 -7.90 -27.56
CA TRP A 103 -4.69 -7.43 -27.33
C TRP A 103 -5.72 -8.41 -27.90
N GLN A 104 -5.54 -8.83 -29.16
CA GLN A 104 -6.44 -9.77 -29.81
C GLN A 104 -6.56 -11.11 -29.07
N LYS A 105 -5.44 -11.66 -28.57
CA LYS A 105 -5.42 -12.97 -27.90
C LYS A 105 -5.92 -12.94 -26.46
N TYR A 106 -5.64 -11.85 -25.74
CA TYR A 106 -5.77 -11.83 -24.28
C TYR A 106 -6.71 -10.72 -23.76
N GLN A 107 -7.49 -10.08 -24.64
CA GLN A 107 -8.40 -8.97 -24.30
C GLN A 107 -9.19 -9.20 -23.01
N THR A 108 -9.89 -10.33 -22.88
CA THR A 108 -10.73 -10.63 -21.71
C THR A 108 -9.93 -10.67 -20.42
N ALA A 109 -8.78 -11.35 -20.41
CA ALA A 109 -7.91 -11.43 -19.24
C ALA A 109 -7.35 -10.06 -18.85
N ILE A 110 -6.96 -9.26 -19.85
CA ILE A 110 -6.42 -7.91 -19.65
C ILE A 110 -7.48 -6.96 -19.08
N ILE A 111 -8.70 -6.96 -19.63
CA ILE A 111 -9.82 -6.15 -19.13
C ILE A 111 -10.16 -6.55 -17.70
N THR A 112 -10.31 -7.85 -17.46
CA THR A 112 -10.63 -8.39 -16.12
C THR A 112 -9.61 -7.93 -15.07
N ALA A 113 -8.31 -8.07 -15.36
CA ALA A 113 -7.25 -7.66 -14.45
C ALA A 113 -7.18 -6.13 -14.29
N SER A 114 -7.38 -5.37 -15.38
CA SER A 114 -7.43 -3.91 -15.37
C SER A 114 -8.53 -3.40 -14.45
N GLU A 115 -9.74 -3.95 -14.57
CA GLU A 115 -10.89 -3.57 -13.75
C GLU A 115 -10.67 -3.94 -12.28
N LYS A 116 -10.19 -5.16 -12.02
CA LYS A 116 -9.96 -5.68 -10.67
C LYS A 116 -8.92 -4.86 -9.89
N TYR A 117 -7.82 -4.48 -10.55
CA TYR A 117 -6.67 -3.86 -9.89
C TYR A 117 -6.47 -2.38 -10.22
N SER A 118 -7.35 -1.79 -11.03
CA SER A 118 -7.24 -0.40 -11.53
C SER A 118 -5.91 -0.11 -12.24
N VAL A 119 -5.31 -1.11 -12.89
CA VAL A 119 -4.09 -0.97 -13.69
C VAL A 119 -4.47 -0.71 -15.14
N ALA A 120 -4.03 0.40 -15.72
CA ALA A 120 -4.40 0.76 -17.08
C ALA A 120 -4.01 -0.33 -18.11
N ILE A 121 -4.96 -0.73 -18.95
CA ILE A 121 -4.79 -1.69 -20.06
C ILE A 121 -3.46 -1.51 -20.85
N PRO A 122 -3.07 -0.29 -21.30
CA PRO A 122 -1.80 -0.14 -22.05
C PRO A 122 -0.56 -0.47 -21.22
N VAL A 123 -0.59 -0.37 -19.89
CA VAL A 123 0.50 -0.80 -18.99
C VAL A 123 0.63 -2.33 -19.01
N ILE A 124 -0.49 -3.05 -18.94
CA ILE A 124 -0.52 -4.51 -18.96
C ILE A 124 0.01 -5.02 -20.30
N ILE A 125 -0.51 -4.49 -21.42
CA ILE A 125 -0.08 -4.87 -22.77
C ILE A 125 1.42 -4.61 -22.95
N ALA A 126 1.89 -3.40 -22.63
CA ALA A 126 3.30 -3.04 -22.78
C ALA A 126 4.22 -3.98 -21.98
N THR A 127 3.79 -4.35 -20.77
CA THR A 127 4.56 -5.27 -19.93
C THR A 127 4.64 -6.65 -20.56
N VAL A 128 3.53 -7.21 -21.04
CA VAL A 128 3.54 -8.51 -21.76
C VAL A 128 4.44 -8.47 -22.99
N VAL A 129 4.40 -7.38 -23.78
CA VAL A 129 5.30 -7.21 -24.94
C VAL A 129 6.77 -7.29 -24.51
N THR A 130 7.13 -6.56 -23.46
CA THR A 130 8.54 -6.46 -23.04
C THR A 130 9.09 -7.67 -22.31
N GLU A 131 8.24 -8.37 -21.57
CA GLU A 131 8.64 -9.48 -20.71
C GLU A 131 8.67 -10.82 -21.46
N SER A 132 7.68 -11.09 -22.31
CA SER A 132 7.63 -12.35 -23.06
C SER A 132 7.37 -12.21 -24.55
N SER A 133 7.12 -11.00 -25.06
CA SER A 133 6.65 -10.80 -26.44
C SER A 133 5.37 -11.58 -26.77
N GLY A 134 4.52 -11.82 -25.77
CA GLY A 134 3.27 -12.56 -25.92
C GLY A 134 3.40 -14.08 -25.78
N ASP A 135 4.59 -14.60 -25.44
CA ASP A 135 4.77 -16.04 -25.20
C ASP A 135 4.22 -16.43 -23.82
N ALA A 136 3.06 -17.11 -23.81
CA ALA A 136 2.44 -17.61 -22.59
C ALA A 136 3.20 -18.78 -21.94
N LYS A 137 4.15 -19.40 -22.64
CA LYS A 137 5.00 -20.49 -22.14
C LYS A 137 6.42 -20.02 -21.82
N ALA A 138 6.68 -18.70 -21.87
CA ALA A 138 7.97 -18.15 -21.53
C ALA A 138 8.40 -18.56 -20.11
N TYR A 139 9.63 -19.01 -19.98
CA TYR A 139 10.19 -19.50 -18.72
C TYR A 139 11.64 -19.06 -18.61
N ARG A 140 12.01 -18.56 -17.43
CA ARG A 140 13.40 -18.19 -17.14
C ARG A 140 13.75 -18.56 -15.71
N HIS A 141 14.82 -19.32 -15.58
CA HIS A 141 15.34 -19.77 -14.29
C HIS A 141 16.44 -18.84 -13.77
N GLU A 142 16.21 -18.29 -12.58
CA GLU A 142 17.12 -17.35 -11.92
C GLU A 142 17.86 -18.05 -10.77
N ALA A 143 18.92 -18.79 -11.10
CA ALA A 143 19.67 -19.59 -10.11
C ALA A 143 20.23 -18.76 -8.94
N ALA A 144 20.57 -17.50 -9.18
CA ALA A 144 21.02 -16.57 -8.15
C ALA A 144 19.90 -16.15 -7.20
N PHE A 145 18.66 -16.06 -7.70
CA PHE A 145 17.48 -15.72 -6.92
C PHE A 145 17.23 -16.75 -5.82
N TYR A 146 17.33 -18.05 -6.16
CA TYR A 146 17.20 -19.13 -5.17
C TYR A 146 18.19 -18.94 -4.01
N ARG A 147 19.48 -18.71 -4.33
CA ARG A 147 20.51 -18.55 -3.30
C ARG A 147 20.29 -17.32 -2.43
N ARG A 148 19.79 -16.23 -3.02
CA ARG A 148 19.66 -14.92 -2.38
C ARG A 148 18.40 -14.79 -1.54
N TYR A 149 17.29 -15.36 -1.98
CA TYR A 149 15.96 -15.08 -1.40
C TYR A 149 15.20 -16.32 -0.92
N ILE A 150 15.60 -17.53 -1.31
CA ILE A 150 14.82 -18.75 -1.04
C ILE A 150 15.58 -19.74 -0.14
N LYS A 151 16.85 -20.04 -0.43
CA LYS A 151 17.63 -21.13 0.21
C LYS A 151 17.67 -21.05 1.75
N LYS A 152 17.71 -19.83 2.30
CA LYS A 152 17.82 -19.59 3.75
C LYS A 152 16.49 -19.12 4.38
N ASN A 153 15.49 -18.86 3.56
CA ASN A 153 14.18 -18.38 3.98
C ASN A 153 13.35 -19.60 4.44
N ALA A 154 13.04 -19.65 5.73
CA ALA A 154 12.24 -20.69 6.38
C ALA A 154 10.81 -20.81 5.85
N PHE A 155 10.19 -19.75 5.34
CA PHE A 155 8.86 -19.78 4.74
C PHE A 155 8.89 -20.62 3.48
N TRP A 156 9.89 -20.36 2.64
CA TRP A 156 10.12 -21.15 1.44
C TRP A 156 10.49 -22.59 1.76
N LYS A 157 11.14 -22.91 2.89
CA LYS A 157 11.42 -24.30 3.29
C LYS A 157 10.16 -25.13 3.49
N ASN A 158 9.10 -24.50 3.99
CA ASN A 158 7.81 -25.13 4.28
C ASN A 158 6.84 -25.07 3.09
N ASN A 159 7.21 -24.38 2.00
CA ASN A 159 6.42 -24.35 0.78
C ASN A 159 6.39 -25.75 0.11
N PRO A 160 5.23 -26.22 -0.38
CA PRO A 160 5.10 -27.51 -1.06
C PRO A 160 6.08 -27.75 -2.22
N TYR A 161 6.57 -26.67 -2.83
CA TYR A 161 7.47 -26.71 -3.98
C TYR A 161 8.94 -26.43 -3.64
N TYR A 162 9.31 -26.32 -2.36
CA TYR A 162 10.70 -26.09 -1.92
C TYR A 162 11.70 -27.11 -2.48
N LYS A 163 11.29 -28.38 -2.49
CA LYS A 163 12.08 -29.51 -3.02
C LYS A 163 12.31 -29.42 -4.53
N ALA A 164 11.64 -28.48 -5.21
CA ALA A 164 11.86 -28.16 -6.61
C ALA A 164 12.37 -26.71 -6.75
N PRO A 165 13.61 -26.41 -6.31
CA PRO A 165 14.12 -25.05 -6.18
C PRO A 165 14.09 -24.27 -7.51
N ARG A 166 14.29 -24.97 -8.63
CA ARG A 166 14.19 -24.36 -9.97
C ARG A 166 12.78 -23.84 -10.26
N ARG A 167 11.72 -24.51 -9.78
CA ARG A 167 10.34 -24.08 -10.03
C ARG A 167 10.02 -22.80 -9.27
N ILE A 168 10.42 -22.71 -8.01
CA ILE A 168 10.12 -21.53 -7.19
C ILE A 168 11.08 -20.36 -7.43
N SER A 169 12.25 -20.58 -8.05
CA SER A 169 13.21 -19.53 -8.43
C SER A 169 13.17 -19.18 -9.92
N SER A 170 11.99 -19.23 -10.53
CA SER A 170 11.80 -18.91 -11.95
C SER A 170 10.68 -17.92 -12.18
N SER A 171 10.77 -17.21 -13.31
CA SER A 171 9.70 -16.40 -13.88
C SER A 171 8.92 -17.15 -14.95
N TYR A 172 7.61 -16.91 -14.98
CA TYR A 172 6.66 -17.67 -15.81
C TYR A 172 5.78 -16.75 -16.67
N GLY A 173 5.44 -17.27 -17.85
CA GLY A 173 4.35 -16.79 -18.69
C GLY A 173 4.51 -15.37 -19.22
N LEU A 174 3.36 -14.79 -19.57
CA LEU A 174 3.22 -13.54 -20.32
C LEU A 174 3.96 -12.35 -19.70
N MET A 175 3.85 -12.19 -18.39
CA MET A 175 4.40 -11.04 -17.67
C MET A 175 5.74 -11.36 -17.00
N GLN A 176 6.32 -12.55 -17.24
CA GLN A 176 7.51 -13.06 -16.58
C GLN A 176 7.53 -12.80 -15.07
N ILE A 177 6.39 -13.01 -14.40
CA ILE A 177 6.31 -12.87 -12.95
C ILE A 177 7.04 -14.02 -12.26
N MET A 178 7.89 -13.70 -11.28
CA MET A 178 8.53 -14.71 -10.42
C MET A 178 7.47 -15.46 -9.62
N TYR A 179 7.60 -16.78 -9.47
CA TYR A 179 6.66 -17.57 -8.65
C TYR A 179 6.52 -16.99 -7.23
N THR A 180 7.65 -16.61 -6.62
CA THR A 180 7.66 -16.00 -5.29
C THR A 180 6.89 -14.67 -5.23
N THR A 181 6.98 -13.87 -6.28
CA THR A 181 6.24 -12.60 -6.41
C THR A 181 4.75 -12.84 -6.58
N ALA A 182 4.37 -13.76 -7.47
CA ALA A 182 2.97 -14.16 -7.62
C ALA A 182 2.39 -14.63 -6.28
N TYR A 183 3.14 -15.48 -5.55
CA TYR A 183 2.74 -15.97 -4.24
C TYR A 183 2.55 -14.82 -3.24
N ALA A 184 3.45 -13.85 -3.20
CA ALA A 184 3.35 -12.70 -2.30
C ALA A 184 2.08 -11.85 -2.54
N VAL A 185 1.54 -11.85 -3.77
CA VAL A 185 0.36 -11.06 -4.13
C VAL A 185 -0.94 -11.89 -4.17
N GLY A 186 -0.93 -13.07 -3.56
CA GLY A 186 -2.14 -13.87 -3.32
C GLY A 186 -2.31 -15.10 -4.21
N PHE A 187 -1.42 -15.34 -5.18
CA PHE A 187 -1.45 -16.59 -5.96
C PHE A 187 -1.10 -17.79 -5.07
N ARG A 188 -1.87 -18.87 -5.16
CA ARG A 188 -1.66 -20.10 -4.35
C ARG A 188 -1.59 -21.38 -5.17
N GLY A 189 -1.57 -21.28 -6.51
CA GLY A 189 -1.46 -22.42 -7.41
C GLY A 189 -0.05 -23.00 -7.52
N THR A 190 0.09 -24.00 -8.38
CA THR A 190 1.39 -24.54 -8.80
C THR A 190 2.13 -23.53 -9.68
N PRO A 191 3.47 -23.53 -9.70
CA PRO A 191 4.24 -22.67 -10.61
C PRO A 191 3.80 -22.75 -12.08
N GLU A 192 3.38 -23.91 -12.55
CA GLU A 192 2.95 -24.14 -13.93
C GLU A 192 1.58 -23.54 -14.26
N ASP A 193 0.73 -23.28 -13.25
CA ASP A 193 -0.54 -22.58 -13.50
C ASP A 193 -0.29 -21.13 -13.93
N LEU A 194 0.89 -20.56 -13.67
CA LEU A 194 1.30 -19.26 -14.21
C LEU A 194 1.58 -19.28 -15.73
N TYR A 195 1.50 -20.43 -16.40
CA TYR A 195 1.44 -20.48 -17.86
C TYR A 195 0.04 -20.25 -18.42
N ASP A 196 -0.99 -20.23 -17.58
CA ASP A 196 -2.31 -19.78 -17.99
C ASP A 196 -2.30 -18.24 -18.15
N PRO A 197 -2.66 -17.70 -19.33
CA PRO A 197 -2.67 -16.26 -19.58
C PRO A 197 -3.45 -15.45 -18.56
N ALA A 198 -4.64 -15.92 -18.14
CA ALA A 198 -5.49 -15.16 -17.23
C ALA A 198 -4.90 -15.14 -15.82
N VAL A 199 -4.42 -16.29 -15.33
CA VAL A 199 -3.73 -16.39 -14.03
C VAL A 199 -2.46 -15.54 -14.01
N ASN A 200 -1.68 -15.56 -15.09
CA ASN A 200 -0.43 -14.80 -15.19
C ASN A 200 -0.67 -13.29 -15.22
N ILE A 201 -1.64 -12.85 -16.02
CA ILE A 201 -2.02 -11.44 -16.12
C ILE A 201 -2.61 -10.93 -14.80
N ASP A 202 -3.46 -11.72 -14.14
CA ASP A 202 -4.01 -11.37 -12.83
C ASP A 202 -2.89 -11.18 -11.78
N ALA A 203 -1.96 -12.14 -11.67
CA ALA A 203 -0.84 -12.05 -10.73
C ALA A 203 0.10 -10.87 -11.04
N GLY A 204 0.40 -10.61 -12.33
CA GLY A 204 1.23 -9.48 -12.74
C GLY A 204 0.57 -8.13 -12.48
N ALA A 205 -0.73 -8.00 -12.74
CA ALA A 205 -1.50 -6.80 -12.44
C ALA A 205 -1.65 -6.58 -10.93
N ALA A 206 -1.87 -7.65 -10.15
CA ALA A 206 -1.86 -7.61 -8.69
C ALA A 206 -0.53 -7.09 -8.15
N TYR A 207 0.60 -7.55 -8.72
CA TYR A 207 1.92 -7.05 -8.37
C TYR A 207 2.15 -5.58 -8.73
N MET A 208 1.66 -5.12 -9.89
CA MET A 208 1.71 -3.69 -10.22
C MET A 208 0.89 -2.84 -9.25
N ALA A 209 -0.28 -3.31 -8.83
CA ALA A 209 -1.13 -2.59 -7.89
C ALA A 209 -0.61 -2.64 -6.44
N SER A 210 0.04 -3.75 -6.05
CA SER A 210 0.65 -3.94 -4.72
C SER A 210 2.00 -3.24 -4.59
N ALA A 211 2.67 -2.95 -5.70
CA ALA A 211 3.88 -2.15 -5.72
C ALA A 211 3.55 -0.74 -5.20
N PHE A 212 3.78 -0.53 -3.91
CA PHE A 212 3.74 0.73 -3.16
C PHE A 212 4.25 1.96 -3.96
N GLN A 213 5.16 1.73 -4.90
CA GLN A 213 5.81 2.74 -5.73
C GLN A 213 4.95 3.28 -6.87
N VAL A 214 3.97 2.51 -7.38
CA VAL A 214 3.05 2.99 -8.43
C VAL A 214 2.14 4.11 -7.92
N ARG A 215 1.70 4.00 -6.66
CA ARG A 215 0.91 5.05 -5.97
C ARG A 215 1.77 6.27 -5.59
N GLN A 216 3.00 6.07 -5.14
CA GLN A 216 3.93 7.16 -4.81
C GLN A 216 4.38 7.98 -6.03
N HIS A 217 4.40 7.36 -7.22
CA HIS A 217 4.82 8.01 -8.46
C HIS A 217 3.66 8.50 -9.33
N GLY A 218 2.44 8.57 -8.78
CA GLY A 218 1.28 9.18 -9.46
C GLY A 218 0.88 8.47 -10.75
N TRP A 219 1.10 7.15 -10.84
CA TRP A 219 0.81 6.35 -12.03
C TRP A 219 1.59 6.74 -13.31
N ASP A 220 2.79 7.31 -13.13
CA ASP A 220 3.70 7.66 -14.23
C ASP A 220 4.22 6.42 -15.00
N PRO A 221 3.85 6.20 -16.27
CA PRO A 221 4.07 4.91 -16.93
C PRO A 221 5.54 4.47 -17.05
N PRO A 222 6.51 5.32 -17.46
CA PRO A 222 7.93 4.95 -17.39
C PRO A 222 8.41 4.53 -15.99
N LYS A 223 7.88 5.14 -14.93
CA LYS A 223 8.22 4.75 -13.54
C LYS A 223 7.61 3.40 -13.17
N ILE A 224 6.38 3.12 -13.60
CA ILE A 224 5.76 1.79 -13.43
C ILE A 224 6.61 0.72 -14.12
N ALA A 225 7.03 0.97 -15.37
CA ALA A 225 7.88 0.05 -16.13
C ALA A 225 9.20 -0.22 -15.39
N CYS A 226 9.87 0.81 -14.87
CA CYS A 226 11.09 0.64 -14.07
C CYS A 226 10.84 -0.14 -12.78
N ALA A 227 9.76 0.16 -12.05
CA ALA A 227 9.42 -0.54 -10.81
C ALA A 227 9.17 -2.03 -11.06
N TYR A 228 8.41 -2.35 -12.12
CA TYR A 228 8.13 -3.73 -12.50
C TYR A 228 9.42 -4.47 -12.88
N ASN A 229 10.26 -3.85 -13.71
CA ASN A 229 11.48 -4.48 -14.21
C ASN A 229 12.59 -4.65 -13.15
N ALA A 230 12.73 -3.69 -12.24
CA ALA A 230 13.86 -3.63 -11.30
C ALA A 230 13.47 -3.89 -9.84
N GLY A 231 12.19 -4.17 -9.59
CA GLY A 231 11.57 -4.26 -8.26
C GLY A 231 11.40 -2.91 -7.56
N SER A 232 11.99 -1.84 -8.09
CA SER A 232 11.79 -0.48 -7.59
C SER A 232 12.29 0.62 -8.53
N VAL A 233 11.73 1.83 -8.43
CA VAL A 233 12.27 3.04 -9.05
C VAL A 233 13.46 3.54 -8.24
N ARG A 234 14.65 3.42 -8.80
CA ARG A 234 15.91 3.86 -8.16
C ARG A 234 16.65 4.85 -9.06
N PRO A 235 17.24 5.92 -8.51
CA PRO A 235 18.07 6.82 -9.30
C PRO A 235 19.32 6.10 -9.83
N THR A 236 19.75 6.47 -11.03
CA THR A 236 21.04 6.03 -11.60
C THR A 236 21.61 7.10 -12.53
N ALA A 237 22.93 7.18 -12.58
CA ALA A 237 23.65 7.99 -13.57
C ALA A 237 24.05 7.18 -14.82
N GLN A 238 23.73 5.89 -14.87
CA GLN A 238 24.21 4.96 -15.91
C GLN A 238 23.42 5.04 -17.22
N ASN A 239 22.30 5.75 -17.24
CA ASN A 239 21.49 5.94 -18.44
C ASN A 239 20.84 7.33 -18.46
N ARG A 240 20.30 7.70 -19.63
CA ARG A 240 19.72 9.02 -19.86
C ARG A 240 18.35 9.22 -19.19
N TRP A 241 17.64 8.15 -18.85
CA TRP A 241 16.36 8.24 -18.13
C TRP A 241 16.52 8.59 -16.65
N GLY A 242 17.72 8.37 -16.08
CA GLY A 242 17.98 8.63 -14.67
C GLY A 242 17.39 7.58 -13.72
N MET A 243 16.73 6.55 -14.26
CA MET A 243 16.09 5.46 -13.50
C MET A 243 16.81 4.14 -13.77
N TYR A 244 17.06 3.33 -12.74
CA TYR A 244 17.65 2.01 -12.90
C TYR A 244 16.63 1.03 -13.50
N TYR A 245 17.03 0.33 -14.56
CA TYR A 245 16.31 -0.77 -15.19
C TYR A 245 17.31 -1.65 -15.96
N HIS A 246 16.94 -2.90 -16.26
CA HIS A 246 17.75 -3.79 -17.07
C HIS A 246 17.91 -3.26 -18.51
N PRO A 247 19.09 -3.36 -19.14
CA PRO A 247 19.41 -2.68 -20.39
C PRO A 247 18.30 -2.77 -21.46
N GLY A 248 17.95 -1.62 -22.03
CA GLY A 248 16.95 -1.51 -23.09
C GLY A 248 15.50 -1.80 -22.69
N HIS A 249 15.15 -1.88 -21.40
CA HIS A 249 13.76 -2.13 -20.99
C HIS A 249 12.81 -1.00 -21.42
N LEU A 250 13.08 0.26 -21.03
CA LEU A 250 12.22 1.40 -21.39
C LEU A 250 12.13 1.66 -22.90
N ASP A 251 13.23 1.39 -23.63
CA ASP A 251 13.28 1.56 -25.09
C ASP A 251 12.36 0.60 -25.83
N ARG A 252 11.99 -0.53 -25.18
CA ARG A 252 10.98 -1.46 -25.66
C ARG A 252 9.60 -1.11 -25.11
N TRP A 253 9.53 -0.80 -23.81
CA TRP A 253 8.27 -0.63 -23.10
C TRP A 253 7.46 0.58 -23.58
N ILE A 254 8.11 1.73 -23.79
CA ILE A 254 7.45 2.97 -24.19
C ILE A 254 6.75 2.86 -25.55
N PRO A 255 7.41 2.41 -26.64
CA PRO A 255 6.71 2.22 -27.91
C PRO A 255 5.62 1.14 -27.83
N SER A 256 5.75 0.10 -27.00
CA SER A 256 4.66 -0.86 -26.76
C SER A 256 3.46 -0.22 -26.07
N TYR A 257 3.69 0.64 -25.07
CA TYR A 257 2.63 1.39 -24.39
C TYR A 257 1.88 2.33 -25.34
N ASN A 258 2.62 3.08 -26.15
CA ASN A 258 2.05 4.00 -27.13
C ASN A 258 1.22 3.25 -28.18
N ALA A 259 1.71 2.10 -28.66
CA ALA A 259 0.95 1.28 -29.59
C ALA A 259 -0.32 0.71 -28.97
N ALA A 260 -0.25 0.20 -27.73
CA ALA A 260 -1.41 -0.29 -27.00
C ALA A 260 -2.49 0.79 -26.85
N LEU A 261 -2.10 2.02 -26.50
CA LEU A 261 -3.02 3.15 -26.38
C LEU A 261 -3.69 3.46 -27.73
N LYS A 262 -2.93 3.43 -28.83
CA LYS A 262 -3.45 3.66 -30.18
C LYS A 262 -4.50 2.62 -30.57
N ILE A 263 -4.24 1.34 -30.32
CA ILE A 263 -5.16 0.22 -30.59
C ILE A 263 -6.49 0.44 -29.85
N LEU A 264 -6.44 0.84 -28.57
CA LEU A 264 -7.65 1.05 -27.77
C LEU A 264 -8.50 2.19 -28.32
N LYS A 265 -7.87 3.30 -28.73
CA LYS A 265 -8.58 4.42 -29.36
C LYS A 265 -9.23 4.03 -30.67
N GLU A 266 -8.53 3.27 -31.50
CA GLU A 266 -9.06 2.78 -32.78
C GLU A 266 -10.22 1.81 -32.56
N THR A 267 -10.10 0.92 -31.57
CA THR A 267 -11.15 -0.03 -31.19
C THR A 267 -12.41 0.69 -30.71
N ASP A 268 -12.28 1.67 -29.80
CA ASP A 268 -13.39 2.50 -29.33
C ASP A 268 -14.06 3.24 -30.51
N SER A 269 -13.27 3.80 -31.44
CA SER A 269 -13.78 4.53 -32.60
C SER A 269 -14.46 3.65 -33.66
N SER A 270 -14.12 2.35 -33.72
CA SER A 270 -14.71 1.38 -34.65
C SER A 270 -15.97 0.68 -34.13
N SER A 271 -16.34 0.90 -32.86
CA SER A 271 -17.47 0.23 -32.23
C SER A 271 -18.80 1.00 -32.38
N VAL A 272 -19.37 0.99 -33.60
CA VAL A 272 -20.78 1.36 -33.83
C VAL A 272 -21.69 0.14 -33.53
N PHE A 273 -22.01 -0.03 -32.24
CA PHE A 273 -23.14 -0.72 -31.56
C PHE A 273 -23.39 -2.26 -31.72
N PRO A 274 -23.98 -2.93 -30.68
CA PRO A 274 -25.38 -2.74 -30.27
C PRO A 274 -25.53 -2.04 -28.91
N SER A 275 -26.71 -1.48 -28.69
CA SER A 275 -27.14 -0.74 -27.50
C SER A 275 -26.67 -1.39 -26.19
N LYS A 276 -26.06 -0.56 -25.33
CA LYS A 276 -25.98 -0.82 -23.89
C LYS A 276 -27.34 -1.34 -23.42
N PRO A 277 -27.40 -2.33 -22.51
CA PRO A 277 -28.55 -2.37 -21.62
C PRO A 277 -28.61 -0.98 -20.98
N HIS A 278 -29.75 -0.30 -21.15
CA HIS A 278 -30.10 0.81 -20.28
C HIS A 278 -30.16 0.21 -18.88
N ILE A 279 -29.04 0.24 -18.18
CA ILE A 279 -29.06 0.37 -16.74
C ILE A 279 -29.23 1.86 -16.56
N ASP A 280 -30.45 2.27 -16.24
CA ASP A 280 -30.66 3.54 -15.59
C ASP A 280 -29.75 3.53 -14.37
N VAL A 281 -28.59 4.17 -14.47
CA VAL A 281 -27.87 4.61 -13.29
C VAL A 281 -28.67 5.79 -12.79
N GLU A 282 -29.76 5.47 -12.10
CA GLU A 282 -30.20 6.30 -11.00
C GLU A 282 -28.96 6.60 -10.17
N SER A 283 -28.62 7.88 -10.14
CA SER A 283 -27.60 8.47 -9.28
C SER A 283 -28.04 8.45 -7.82
N ASP A 284 -28.39 7.27 -7.32
CA ASP A 284 -28.83 7.03 -5.95
C ASP A 284 -28.45 5.59 -5.54
N ILE A 285 -27.16 5.31 -5.45
CA ILE A 285 -26.74 4.34 -4.43
C ILE A 285 -26.82 5.16 -3.13
N PRO A 286 -27.78 4.90 -2.22
CA PRO A 286 -27.81 5.65 -0.99
C PRO A 286 -26.52 5.33 -0.24
N ALA A 287 -25.60 6.29 -0.21
CA ALA A 287 -24.49 6.30 0.73
C ALA A 287 -25.13 6.19 2.12
N VAL A 288 -25.13 5.00 2.72
CA VAL A 288 -25.64 4.87 4.07
C VAL A 288 -24.69 5.62 4.98
N VAL A 289 -25.24 6.53 5.76
CA VAL A 289 -24.52 7.21 6.82
C VAL A 289 -24.63 6.34 8.06
N LEU A 290 -23.49 5.89 8.58
CA LEU A 290 -23.41 5.28 9.89
C LEU A 290 -23.09 6.39 10.90
N ARG A 291 -24.04 6.70 11.77
CA ARG A 291 -23.88 7.71 12.82
C ARG A 291 -23.53 7.04 14.13
N PHE A 292 -22.43 7.46 14.73
CA PHE A 292 -22.04 7.08 16.07
C PHE A 292 -22.50 8.16 17.05
N VAL A 293 -23.14 7.76 18.15
CA VAL A 293 -23.49 8.65 19.26
C VAL A 293 -22.68 8.25 20.47
N PHE A 294 -21.84 9.15 20.97
CA PHE A 294 -20.94 8.92 22.09
C PHE A 294 -21.46 9.61 23.35
N PRO A 295 -21.26 9.01 24.53
CA PRO A 295 -21.56 9.69 25.80
C PRO A 295 -20.70 10.94 25.97
N PRO A 296 -21.13 11.88 26.84
CA PRO A 296 -20.26 12.98 27.24
C PRO A 296 -19.02 12.42 27.95
N ASN A 297 -17.87 13.06 27.73
CA ASN A 297 -16.64 12.69 28.42
C ASN A 297 -16.36 13.66 29.58
N GLU A 298 -15.57 13.21 30.56
CA GLU A 298 -15.31 13.96 31.80
C GLU A 298 -14.62 15.31 31.57
N GLU A 299 -13.87 15.45 30.47
CA GLU A 299 -13.13 16.67 30.11
C GLU A 299 -13.97 17.68 29.31
N GLY A 300 -15.18 17.31 28.86
CA GLY A 300 -16.06 18.16 28.05
C GLY A 300 -15.53 18.50 26.65
N THR A 301 -14.48 17.83 26.18
CA THR A 301 -13.85 18.07 24.87
C THR A 301 -13.71 16.78 24.09
N TRP A 302 -14.11 16.77 22.80
CA TRP A 302 -14.01 15.59 21.93
C TRP A 302 -12.57 15.06 21.83
N LYS A 303 -12.40 13.76 22.09
CA LYS A 303 -11.15 13.03 21.86
C LYS A 303 -11.30 12.23 20.56
N PRO A 304 -10.33 12.30 19.62
CA PRO A 304 -10.43 11.52 18.38
C PRO A 304 -10.56 10.02 18.64
N VAL A 305 -11.40 9.35 17.85
CA VAL A 305 -11.72 7.92 18.00
C VAL A 305 -11.31 7.16 16.75
N LEU A 306 -10.69 5.98 16.90
CA LEU A 306 -10.50 5.00 15.84
C LEU A 306 -11.70 4.05 15.82
N VAL A 307 -12.20 3.76 14.63
CA VAL A 307 -13.33 2.85 14.41
C VAL A 307 -12.93 1.80 13.40
N ASP A 308 -12.99 0.52 13.77
CA ASP A 308 -12.76 -0.62 12.87
C ASP A 308 -14.11 -1.30 12.57
N LEU A 309 -14.46 -1.42 11.29
CA LEU A 309 -15.67 -2.08 10.82
C LEU A 309 -15.34 -3.44 10.21
N PHE A 310 -15.84 -4.52 10.79
CA PHE A 310 -15.72 -5.90 10.29
C PHE A 310 -17.05 -6.33 9.70
N LYS A 311 -17.16 -6.41 8.37
CA LYS A 311 -18.41 -6.79 7.71
C LYS A 311 -18.61 -8.31 7.76
N HIS A 312 -19.82 -8.76 8.08
CA HIS A 312 -20.19 -10.17 7.99
C HIS A 312 -20.39 -10.56 6.52
N GLU A 313 -19.74 -11.64 6.10
CA GLU A 313 -19.80 -12.22 4.77
C GLU A 313 -20.20 -13.72 4.86
N GLU A 314 -20.54 -14.36 3.73
CA GLU A 314 -21.00 -15.76 3.72
C GLU A 314 -20.00 -16.77 4.32
N ARG A 315 -18.71 -16.42 4.36
CA ARG A 315 -17.61 -17.26 4.84
C ARG A 315 -17.01 -16.83 6.17
N GLY A 316 -17.61 -15.87 6.88
CA GLY A 316 -17.07 -15.30 8.11
C GLY A 316 -17.00 -13.77 8.05
N LEU A 317 -16.18 -13.15 8.89
CA LEU A 317 -15.94 -11.71 8.84
C LEU A 317 -14.94 -11.37 7.74
N GLY A 318 -15.23 -10.32 6.97
CA GLY A 318 -14.30 -9.75 5.99
C GLY A 318 -13.24 -8.84 6.64
N ASP A 319 -12.25 -8.45 5.85
CA ASP A 319 -11.14 -7.59 6.27
C ASP A 319 -11.64 -6.27 6.90
N PRO A 320 -11.00 -5.78 7.97
CA PRO A 320 -11.46 -4.59 8.68
C PRO A 320 -11.26 -3.30 7.88
N ALA A 321 -12.27 -2.45 7.87
CA ALA A 321 -12.17 -1.08 7.40
C ALA A 321 -12.00 -0.12 8.60
N SER A 322 -10.83 0.49 8.73
CA SER A 322 -10.49 1.39 9.86
C SER A 322 -10.62 2.87 9.49
N PHE A 323 -11.18 3.67 10.39
CA PHE A 323 -11.42 5.11 10.23
C PHE A 323 -10.98 5.89 11.47
N THR A 324 -10.56 7.16 11.31
CA THR A 324 -10.30 8.07 12.43
C THR A 324 -11.33 9.20 12.46
N LEU A 325 -12.16 9.23 13.50
CA LEU A 325 -13.12 10.28 13.77
C LEU A 325 -12.43 11.42 14.52
N ARG A 326 -11.85 12.38 13.77
CA ARG A 326 -11.07 13.48 14.35
C ARG A 326 -11.93 14.56 15.01
N THR A 327 -13.17 14.70 14.57
CA THR A 327 -14.12 15.70 15.04
C THR A 327 -15.46 15.03 15.26
N ALA A 328 -16.23 15.52 16.23
CA ALA A 328 -17.62 15.15 16.43
C ALA A 328 -18.46 16.41 16.71
N THR A 329 -19.75 16.34 16.39
CA THR A 329 -20.74 17.36 16.70
C THR A 329 -21.19 17.19 18.15
N ALA A 330 -21.07 18.22 18.98
CA ALA A 330 -21.60 18.20 20.34
C ALA A 330 -23.14 18.16 20.33
N THR A 331 -23.72 17.42 21.24
CA THR A 331 -25.18 17.30 21.44
C THR A 331 -25.51 17.51 22.92
N ASP A 332 -26.80 17.67 23.24
CA ASP A 332 -27.26 17.81 24.64
C ASP A 332 -26.94 16.59 25.51
N HIS A 333 -26.57 15.47 24.89
CA HIS A 333 -26.34 14.18 25.53
C HIS A 333 -24.96 13.57 25.19
N GLY A 334 -24.01 14.38 24.69
CA GLY A 334 -22.65 13.92 24.38
C GLY A 334 -22.18 14.40 23.00
N TYR A 335 -21.80 13.46 22.14
CA TYR A 335 -21.25 13.76 20.82
C TYR A 335 -21.83 12.85 19.74
N SER A 336 -21.86 13.32 18.50
CA SER A 336 -22.20 12.48 17.35
C SER A 336 -21.21 12.66 16.21
N SER A 337 -20.87 11.58 15.51
CA SER A 337 -20.03 11.63 14.32
C SER A 337 -20.60 10.74 13.23
N ASP A 338 -20.58 11.25 12.00
CA ASP A 338 -21.13 10.56 10.83
C ASP A 338 -20.01 9.97 9.99
N LEU A 339 -20.20 8.73 9.58
CA LEU A 339 -19.35 8.03 8.63
C LEU A 339 -20.19 7.71 7.38
N PRO A 340 -20.01 8.48 6.28
CA PRO A 340 -20.79 8.28 5.06
C PRO A 340 -20.26 7.12 4.22
N ASN A 341 -21.05 6.69 3.23
CA ASN A 341 -20.69 5.69 2.22
C ASN A 341 -20.41 4.28 2.77
N ILE A 342 -21.11 3.89 3.84
CA ILE A 342 -21.00 2.53 4.37
C ILE A 342 -21.91 1.59 3.59
N ALA A 343 -21.40 0.41 3.23
CA ALA A 343 -22.21 -0.61 2.57
C ALA A 343 -23.26 -1.15 3.53
N LYS A 344 -24.44 -1.52 3.01
CA LYS A 344 -25.43 -2.23 3.83
C LYS A 344 -24.91 -3.61 4.21
N GLY A 345 -25.24 -4.07 5.41
CA GLY A 345 -24.78 -5.36 5.92
C GLY A 345 -24.78 -5.43 7.44
N ARG A 346 -24.35 -6.57 7.98
CA ARG A 346 -24.07 -6.71 9.41
C ARG A 346 -22.59 -6.46 9.66
N TYR A 347 -22.28 -5.79 10.77
CA TYR A 347 -20.94 -5.41 11.16
C TYR A 347 -20.66 -5.72 12.61
N ASP A 348 -19.45 -6.19 12.88
CA ASP A 348 -18.85 -6.04 14.20
C ASP A 348 -17.98 -4.77 14.16
N ILE A 349 -18.03 -3.95 15.22
CA ILE A 349 -17.40 -2.64 15.27
C ILE A 349 -16.56 -2.53 16.53
N VAL A 350 -15.31 -2.09 16.40
CA VAL A 350 -14.43 -1.81 17.54
C VAL A 350 -14.12 -0.32 17.60
N PHE A 351 -14.25 0.26 18.79
CA PHE A 351 -13.95 1.66 19.07
C PHE A 351 -12.72 1.76 19.96
N SER A 352 -11.81 2.65 19.60
CA SER A 352 -10.59 2.86 20.38
C SER A 352 -10.21 4.32 20.46
N ASP A 353 -9.55 4.69 21.54
CA ASP A 353 -8.99 6.03 21.69
C ASP A 353 -7.89 6.21 20.64
N ALA A 354 -7.96 7.25 19.81
CA ALA A 354 -6.99 7.41 18.73
C ALA A 354 -5.60 7.88 19.21
N ARG A 355 -5.50 8.31 20.47
CA ARG A 355 -4.24 8.71 21.09
C ARG A 355 -3.53 7.52 21.73
N SER A 356 -4.24 6.71 22.50
CA SER A 356 -3.66 5.54 23.18
C SER A 356 -3.79 4.24 22.38
N GLY A 357 -4.64 4.19 21.35
CA GLY A 357 -5.00 2.95 20.66
C GLY A 357 -5.85 1.99 21.49
N SER A 358 -6.15 2.33 22.75
CA SER A 358 -6.88 1.47 23.68
C SER A 358 -8.33 1.30 23.25
N VAL A 359 -8.79 0.06 23.15
CA VAL A 359 -10.20 -0.26 22.93
C VAL A 359 -11.00 0.17 24.16
N PHE A 360 -12.11 0.88 23.94
CA PHE A 360 -13.00 1.31 25.01
C PHE A 360 -14.45 0.85 24.83
N ASP A 361 -14.84 0.46 23.62
CA ASP A 361 -16.17 -0.09 23.33
C ASP A 361 -16.09 -0.99 22.08
N ASP A 362 -16.99 -1.96 22.00
CA ASP A 362 -17.22 -2.77 20.82
C ASP A 362 -18.70 -3.14 20.66
N ARG A 363 -19.11 -3.37 19.41
CA ARG A 363 -20.49 -3.64 19.03
C ARG A 363 -20.55 -4.80 18.04
N ALA A 364 -21.13 -5.91 18.47
CA ALA A 364 -21.36 -7.06 17.60
C ALA A 364 -22.68 -6.95 16.81
N ASN A 365 -22.72 -7.53 15.61
CA ASN A 365 -23.93 -7.74 14.81
C ASN A 365 -24.75 -6.48 14.50
N VAL A 366 -24.09 -5.32 14.40
CA VAL A 366 -24.69 -4.04 14.02
C VAL A 366 -25.24 -4.13 12.61
N LEU A 367 -26.56 -4.03 12.46
CA LEU A 367 -27.21 -4.02 11.15
C LEU A 367 -27.20 -2.60 10.56
N VAL A 368 -26.60 -2.46 9.39
CA VAL A 368 -26.63 -1.26 8.56
C VAL A 368 -27.59 -1.52 7.39
N SER A 369 -28.82 -1.04 7.49
CA SER A 369 -29.88 -1.32 6.50
C SER A 369 -30.53 -0.07 5.89
N ASP A 370 -30.60 1.01 6.66
CA ASP A 370 -31.37 2.21 6.34
C ASP A 370 -30.45 3.32 5.82
N GLN A 371 -30.99 4.40 5.23
CA GLN A 371 -30.15 5.52 4.74
C GLN A 371 -29.31 6.17 5.85
N LEU A 372 -29.80 6.14 7.10
CA LEU A 372 -29.09 6.52 8.31
C LEU A 372 -29.22 5.37 9.31
N SER A 373 -28.10 4.73 9.66
CA SER A 373 -28.05 3.73 10.72
C SER A 373 -27.32 4.33 11.92
N ILE A 374 -27.87 4.17 13.12
CA ILE A 374 -27.33 4.80 14.35
C ILE A 374 -26.75 3.73 15.27
N VAL A 375 -25.51 3.93 15.69
CA VAL A 375 -24.83 3.15 16.73
C VAL A 375 -24.71 4.02 17.96
N ASP A 376 -25.48 3.69 18.99
CA ASP A 376 -25.55 4.48 20.23
C ASP A 376 -24.65 3.87 21.32
N LEU A 377 -23.58 4.58 21.65
CA LEU A 377 -22.63 4.24 22.71
C LEU A 377 -23.02 4.82 24.08
N THR A 378 -24.12 5.57 24.19
CA THR A 378 -24.57 6.14 25.48
C THR A 378 -25.20 5.09 26.41
N SER A 379 -25.66 3.98 25.84
CA SER A 379 -26.25 2.87 26.59
C SER A 379 -25.21 1.78 26.84
N PRO A 380 -25.01 1.32 28.09
CA PRO A 380 -24.13 0.19 28.36
C PRO A 380 -24.67 -1.06 27.65
N THR A 381 -23.82 -1.73 26.89
CA THR A 381 -24.17 -3.00 26.24
C THR A 381 -24.26 -4.09 27.30
N ARG A 382 -25.35 -4.85 27.28
CA ARG A 382 -25.43 -6.19 27.91
C ARG A 382 -24.71 -7.26 27.07
N SER A 383 -23.64 -6.90 26.37
CA SER A 383 -22.91 -7.87 25.55
C SER A 383 -21.95 -8.65 26.45
N SER A 384 -22.43 -9.74 27.02
CA SER A 384 -21.57 -10.77 27.61
C SER A 384 -20.92 -11.68 26.56
N ARG A 385 -20.96 -11.28 25.28
CA ARG A 385 -20.48 -12.09 24.16
C ARG A 385 -19.18 -11.47 23.63
N ARG A 386 -18.10 -12.25 23.68
CA ARG A 386 -16.83 -11.92 23.01
C ARG A 386 -17.10 -11.74 21.52
N LEU A 387 -16.61 -10.67 20.91
CA LEU A 387 -16.65 -10.51 19.45
C LEU A 387 -16.10 -11.78 18.81
N GLU A 388 -16.86 -12.38 17.89
CA GLU A 388 -16.44 -13.57 17.14
C GLU A 388 -15.58 -13.15 15.94
N ILE A 389 -14.58 -12.30 16.21
CA ILE A 389 -13.59 -11.89 15.23
C ILE A 389 -12.57 -13.02 15.09
N GLU A 390 -12.29 -13.46 13.87
CA GLU A 390 -11.38 -14.60 13.64
C GLU A 390 -9.89 -14.19 13.69
N LYS A 391 -9.59 -12.91 13.47
CA LYS A 391 -8.22 -12.36 13.40
C LYS A 391 -8.07 -11.02 14.12
N SER A 392 -6.94 -10.81 14.76
CA SER A 392 -6.58 -9.57 15.44
C SER A 392 -6.08 -8.48 14.49
N ILE A 393 -6.27 -7.24 14.89
CA ILE A 393 -5.57 -6.07 14.36
C ILE A 393 -4.50 -5.66 15.35
N LEU A 394 -3.25 -5.54 14.89
CA LEU A 394 -2.19 -4.92 15.69
C LEU A 394 -2.09 -3.43 15.40
N ARG A 395 -1.86 -2.64 16.44
CA ARG A 395 -1.62 -1.19 16.32
C ARG A 395 -0.27 -0.83 16.92
N PHE A 396 0.51 -0.06 16.19
CA PHE A 396 1.78 0.50 16.63
C PHE A 396 1.62 2.01 16.77
N VAL A 397 1.61 2.48 18.02
CA VAL A 397 1.37 3.86 18.43
C VAL A 397 2.72 4.54 18.64
N PHE A 398 3.00 5.58 17.87
CA PHE A 398 4.23 6.34 17.95
C PHE A 398 3.98 7.69 18.62
N ALA A 399 4.88 8.09 19.51
CA ALA A 399 4.79 9.36 20.23
C ALA A 399 4.68 10.58 19.29
N VAL A 400 4.00 11.61 19.80
CA VAL A 400 3.59 12.86 19.13
C VAL A 400 4.76 13.62 18.47
N SER A 401 5.98 13.43 18.96
CA SER A 401 7.17 14.06 18.42
C SER A 401 8.22 12.98 18.16
N PRO A 402 8.58 12.70 16.89
CA PRO A 402 9.65 11.76 16.61
C PRO A 402 10.95 12.28 17.23
N PRO A 403 11.84 11.41 17.73
CA PRO A 403 13.21 11.78 18.05
C PRO A 403 13.84 12.48 16.85
N LYS A 404 14.81 13.38 17.10
CA LYS A 404 15.64 13.94 16.01
C LYS A 404 16.24 12.79 15.21
N GLY A 405 15.87 12.66 13.94
CA GLY A 405 16.39 11.62 13.04
C GLY A 405 15.60 10.30 13.06
N TRP A 406 14.27 10.35 13.03
CA TRP A 406 13.43 9.15 12.83
C TRP A 406 13.93 8.30 11.66
N THR A 407 14.07 7.01 11.91
CA THR A 407 14.45 5.99 10.94
C THR A 407 13.31 4.99 10.76
N PRO A 408 13.06 4.52 9.53
CA PRO A 408 12.11 3.44 9.28
C PRO A 408 12.38 2.23 10.17
N VAL A 409 11.32 1.54 10.62
CA VAL A 409 11.45 0.30 11.41
C VAL A 409 10.80 -0.89 10.72
N LEU A 410 11.30 -2.08 11.01
CA LEU A 410 10.74 -3.38 10.68
C LEU A 410 10.20 -3.97 11.99
N ILE A 411 8.96 -4.44 11.98
CA ILE A 411 8.38 -5.24 13.05
C ILE A 411 8.25 -6.67 12.56
N ASP A 412 8.95 -7.60 13.19
CA ASP A 412 8.92 -9.02 12.87
C ASP A 412 8.09 -9.76 13.93
N LEU A 413 6.97 -10.38 13.53
CA LEU A 413 6.09 -11.15 14.42
C LEU A 413 6.35 -12.65 14.28
N PHE A 414 6.92 -13.28 15.29
CA PHE A 414 7.21 -14.71 15.35
C PHE A 414 6.18 -15.43 16.20
N LYS A 415 5.35 -16.28 15.61
CA LYS A 415 4.34 -17.03 16.37
C LYS A 415 4.98 -18.19 17.16
N LEU A 416 4.59 -18.39 18.42
CA LEU A 416 5.26 -19.29 19.38
C LEU A 416 4.63 -20.68 19.49
N ASP A 417 3.39 -20.86 19.07
CA ASP A 417 2.66 -22.13 19.14
C ASP A 417 2.87 -23.03 17.91
N GLU A 418 3.75 -22.61 16.99
CA GLU A 418 4.17 -23.43 15.85
C GLU A 418 5.35 -24.32 16.25
N HIS A 419 5.22 -25.64 16.02
CA HIS A 419 6.23 -26.65 16.37
C HIS A 419 7.55 -26.55 15.57
N GLU A 420 7.68 -25.57 14.67
CA GLU A 420 8.87 -25.21 13.89
C GLU A 420 9.06 -23.68 13.94
N GLU A 421 10.30 -23.17 14.02
CA GLU A 421 10.62 -21.72 14.01
C GLU A 421 9.98 -21.02 12.78
N PRO A 422 8.86 -20.29 12.91
CA PRO A 422 8.16 -19.76 11.76
C PRO A 422 8.87 -18.53 11.21
N GLU A 423 8.69 -18.25 9.92
CA GLU A 423 9.11 -16.95 9.41
C GLU A 423 8.27 -15.83 10.01
N PRO A 424 8.91 -14.74 10.42
CA PRO A 424 8.18 -13.65 11.00
C PRO A 424 7.30 -12.99 9.94
N ILE A 425 6.13 -12.54 10.36
CA ILE A 425 5.39 -11.54 9.59
C ILE A 425 6.15 -10.22 9.74
N THR A 426 6.89 -9.82 8.71
CA THR A 426 7.65 -8.57 8.69
C THR A 426 6.79 -7.39 8.21
N ILE A 427 6.61 -6.39 9.07
CA ILE A 427 5.89 -5.15 8.80
C ILE A 427 6.91 -4.01 8.70
N LYS A 428 6.98 -3.33 7.55
CA LYS A 428 7.87 -2.16 7.40
C LYS A 428 7.12 -0.85 7.61
N ILE A 429 7.46 -0.13 8.67
CA ILE A 429 6.91 1.19 9.00
C ILE A 429 7.88 2.26 8.50
N SER A 430 7.63 2.76 7.28
CA SER A 430 8.51 3.69 6.56
C SER A 430 8.09 5.16 6.60
N THR A 431 6.98 5.47 7.26
CA THR A 431 6.44 6.83 7.32
C THR A 431 6.76 7.43 8.69
N PRO A 432 7.46 8.58 8.78
CA PRO A 432 7.68 9.25 10.05
C PRO A 432 6.35 9.72 10.64
N PRO A 433 6.20 9.73 11.98
CA PRO A 433 5.06 10.34 12.62
C PRO A 433 4.87 11.78 12.12
N PRO A 434 3.68 12.18 11.63
CA PRO A 434 3.43 13.55 11.23
C PRO A 434 3.61 14.49 12.42
N LYS A 435 4.14 15.70 12.17
CA LYS A 435 4.18 16.75 13.19
C LYS A 435 2.74 17.14 13.55
N GLY A 436 2.35 16.94 14.80
CA GLY A 436 1.02 17.27 15.30
C GLY A 436 0.94 17.06 16.81
N ASP A 437 -0.27 17.10 17.38
CA ASP A 437 -0.52 16.91 18.81
C ASP A 437 -1.08 15.52 19.15
N VAL A 438 -1.21 14.65 18.14
CA VAL A 438 -1.82 13.30 18.26
C VAL A 438 -0.79 12.24 17.85
N PRO A 439 -0.63 11.16 18.64
CA PRO A 439 0.20 10.00 18.28
C PRO A 439 -0.14 9.45 16.90
N TYR A 440 0.88 8.95 16.20
CA TYR A 440 0.71 8.27 14.93
C TYR A 440 0.41 6.80 15.20
N VAL A 441 -0.69 6.28 14.66
CA VAL A 441 -1.06 4.88 14.81
C VAL A 441 -0.90 4.19 13.46
N HIS A 442 -0.04 3.17 13.41
CA HIS A 442 0.09 2.28 12.27
C HIS A 442 -0.67 0.99 12.54
N THR A 443 -1.60 0.64 11.66
CA THR A 443 -2.50 -0.49 11.83
C THR A 443 -2.09 -1.64 10.92
N VAL A 444 -2.04 -2.86 11.46
CA VAL A 444 -1.75 -4.09 10.74
C VAL A 444 -2.91 -5.05 10.94
N PRO A 445 -3.74 -5.29 9.91
CA PRO A 445 -4.87 -6.21 9.99
C PRO A 445 -4.42 -7.68 9.86
N ASP A 446 -5.38 -8.58 10.04
CA ASP A 446 -5.31 -10.00 9.69
C ASP A 446 -4.22 -10.82 10.41
N ILE A 447 -3.93 -10.48 11.67
CA ILE A 447 -3.00 -11.23 12.52
C ILE A 447 -3.72 -12.34 13.27
N ASP A 448 -3.23 -13.58 13.16
CA ASP A 448 -3.85 -14.69 13.87
C ASP A 448 -3.77 -14.52 15.39
N TYR A 449 -4.73 -15.07 16.13
CA TYR A 449 -4.58 -15.19 17.57
C TYR A 449 -3.48 -16.20 17.91
N GLY A 450 -2.80 -15.96 19.03
CA GLY A 450 -1.70 -16.80 19.49
C GLY A 450 -0.72 -16.02 20.34
N ARG A 451 0.41 -16.65 20.66
CA ARG A 451 1.52 -16.00 21.36
C ARG A 451 2.62 -15.66 20.37
N TYR A 452 3.25 -14.50 20.50
CA TYR A 452 4.24 -13.98 19.57
C TYR A 452 5.49 -13.48 20.29
N ASP A 453 6.65 -13.73 19.72
CA ASP A 453 7.81 -12.85 19.89
C ASP A 453 7.73 -11.74 18.83
N ILE A 454 8.06 -10.52 19.21
CA ILE A 454 7.94 -9.33 18.35
C ILE A 454 9.26 -8.57 18.38
N ASP A 455 9.98 -8.56 17.27
CA ASP A 455 11.22 -7.80 17.12
C ASP A 455 10.97 -6.48 16.40
N CYS A 456 11.48 -5.38 16.95
CA CYS A 456 11.52 -4.07 16.31
C CYS A 456 12.96 -3.76 15.88
N THR A 457 13.18 -3.61 14.58
CA THR A 457 14.50 -3.43 13.97
C THR A 457 14.52 -2.13 13.17
N GLU A 458 15.61 -1.37 13.25
CA GLU A 458 15.81 -0.21 12.36
C GLU A 458 16.01 -0.69 10.91
N ALA A 459 15.16 -0.27 9.98
CA ALA A 459 15.10 -0.84 8.64
C ALA A 459 16.29 -0.45 7.73
N GLU A 460 17.03 0.60 8.08
CA GLU A 460 18.21 1.03 7.32
C GLU A 460 19.48 0.29 7.75
N SER A 461 19.73 0.19 9.05
CA SER A 461 20.93 -0.47 9.60
C SER A 461 20.73 -1.96 9.89
N LEU A 462 19.48 -2.41 9.97
CA LEU A 462 19.08 -3.72 10.48
C LEU A 462 19.50 -3.96 11.94
N MET A 463 19.71 -2.89 12.70
CA MET A 463 19.97 -2.97 14.13
C MET A 463 18.67 -3.27 14.89
N LEU A 464 18.65 -4.36 15.64
CA LEU A 464 17.56 -4.67 16.57
C LEU A 464 17.50 -3.56 17.63
N LEU A 465 16.35 -2.88 17.71
CA LEU A 465 16.09 -1.82 18.68
C LEU A 465 15.59 -2.43 19.99
N GLU A 466 14.53 -3.23 19.93
CA GLU A 466 13.98 -3.96 21.08
C GLU A 466 13.17 -5.18 20.60
N GLY A 467 13.11 -6.23 21.42
CA GLY A 467 12.28 -7.41 21.19
C GLY A 467 11.37 -7.67 22.39
N LEU A 468 10.09 -7.93 22.13
CA LEU A 468 9.14 -8.43 23.10
C LEU A 468 9.03 -9.94 22.95
N THR A 469 8.99 -10.67 24.06
CA THR A 469 8.81 -12.12 24.04
C THR A 469 7.47 -12.51 24.64
N ASP A 470 6.88 -13.57 24.11
CA ASP A 470 5.72 -14.24 24.69
C ASP A 470 4.47 -13.36 24.83
N VAL A 471 4.29 -12.47 23.85
CA VAL A 471 3.17 -11.53 23.72
C VAL A 471 1.90 -12.27 23.32
N GLU A 472 0.87 -12.22 24.16
CA GLU A 472 -0.43 -12.80 23.84
C GLU A 472 -1.25 -11.86 22.94
N VAL A 473 -1.61 -12.34 21.75
CA VAL A 473 -2.56 -11.70 20.84
C VAL A 473 -3.89 -12.46 20.93
N SER A 474 -4.80 -11.97 21.78
CA SER A 474 -6.09 -12.64 22.05
C SER A 474 -7.32 -11.72 21.96
N GLY A 475 -7.12 -10.42 21.69
CA GLY A 475 -8.17 -9.43 21.49
C GLY A 475 -8.36 -9.05 20.02
N ALA A 476 -9.54 -8.57 19.66
CA ALA A 476 -9.84 -8.07 18.31
C ALA A 476 -8.86 -6.98 17.84
N VAL A 477 -8.41 -6.14 18.77
CA VAL A 477 -7.35 -5.15 18.56
C VAL A 477 -6.35 -5.25 19.70
N VAL A 478 -5.06 -5.33 19.38
CA VAL A 478 -3.95 -5.30 20.34
C VAL A 478 -3.02 -4.14 19.97
N SER A 479 -2.68 -3.29 20.94
CA SER A 479 -1.90 -2.08 20.68
C SER A 479 -0.53 -2.15 21.36
N PHE A 480 0.46 -1.55 20.71
CA PHE A 480 1.83 -1.40 21.16
C PHE A 480 2.22 0.06 21.05
N GLU A 481 2.98 0.56 22.02
CA GLU A 481 3.71 1.80 21.91
C GLU A 481 5.07 1.52 21.27
N VAL A 482 5.48 2.38 20.35
CA VAL A 482 6.79 2.31 19.68
C VAL A 482 7.48 3.67 19.81
N ASP A 483 8.67 3.68 20.38
CA ASP A 483 9.50 4.87 20.55
C ASP A 483 11.00 4.56 20.38
N SER A 484 11.87 5.51 20.78
CA SER A 484 13.32 5.34 20.70
C SER A 484 13.90 4.32 21.67
N GLU A 485 13.18 3.96 22.73
CA GLU A 485 13.58 2.92 23.67
C GLU A 485 13.14 1.53 23.18
N GLY A 486 12.12 1.48 22.32
CA GLY A 486 11.75 0.29 21.55
C GLY A 486 10.25 0.08 21.44
N ILE A 487 9.76 -1.12 21.75
CA ILE A 487 8.35 -1.53 21.62
C ILE A 487 7.79 -2.06 22.94
N ARG A 488 6.61 -1.57 23.35
CA ARG A 488 5.95 -1.96 24.60
C ARG A 488 4.47 -2.24 24.37
N PRO A 489 3.88 -3.31 24.92
CA PRO A 489 2.44 -3.52 24.79
C PRO A 489 1.67 -2.46 25.60
N LEU A 490 0.62 -1.90 25.01
CA LEU A 490 -0.28 -0.98 25.69
C LEU A 490 -1.37 -1.80 26.41
N PRO A 491 -1.68 -1.49 27.68
CA PRO A 491 -2.62 -2.27 28.46
C PRO A 491 -4.04 -2.15 27.88
N THR A 492 -4.47 -3.18 27.15
CA THR A 492 -5.86 -3.63 27.12
C THR A 492 -6.02 -4.57 28.30
N GLU A 493 -6.60 -4.11 29.41
CA GLU A 493 -6.88 -4.86 30.65
C GLU A 493 -6.10 -6.19 30.85
N LYS A 494 -4.97 -6.11 31.59
CA LYS A 494 -4.08 -7.21 32.05
C LYS A 494 -3.36 -8.05 30.97
N ILE A 495 -2.16 -7.61 30.62
CA ILE A 495 -1.11 -8.48 30.05
C ILE A 495 -0.22 -8.98 31.21
N ILE A 496 -0.17 -10.28 31.42
CA ILE A 496 0.77 -10.92 32.37
C ILE A 496 2.09 -11.13 31.63
N THR A 497 3.12 -10.36 31.97
CA THR A 497 4.48 -10.61 31.46
C THR A 497 5.19 -11.63 32.35
N GLY A 498 5.56 -12.78 31.77
CA GLY A 498 6.42 -13.77 32.43
C GLY A 498 7.84 -13.21 32.57
N GLY A 499 8.31 -13.04 33.81
CA GLY A 499 9.59 -12.40 34.11
C GLY A 499 10.80 -13.13 33.50
N GLY A 500 11.69 -12.38 32.84
CA GLY A 500 12.88 -12.93 32.21
C GLY A 500 14.04 -11.95 31.95
N LYS A 501 14.17 -10.84 32.69
CA LYS A 501 15.23 -9.83 32.48
C LYS A 501 16.68 -10.28 32.76
N ALA A 502 16.96 -11.54 33.09
CA ALA A 502 18.25 -11.93 33.70
C ALA A 502 19.16 -12.87 32.89
N ARG A 503 18.79 -13.37 31.70
CA ARG A 503 19.61 -14.41 31.03
C ARG A 503 20.41 -13.98 29.79
N PHE A 504 20.07 -12.90 29.10
CA PHE A 504 20.75 -12.53 27.84
C PHE A 504 22.04 -11.70 28.00
N ALA A 505 22.17 -10.90 29.07
CA ALA A 505 23.35 -10.07 29.28
C ALA A 505 24.66 -10.88 29.42
N ILE A 506 24.58 -12.13 29.89
CA ILE A 506 25.75 -13.00 30.13
C ILE A 506 26.21 -13.71 28.84
N LEU A 507 25.31 -13.93 27.88
CA LEU A 507 25.64 -14.60 26.61
C LEU A 507 26.26 -13.59 25.61
N TRP A 508 25.77 -12.35 25.59
CA TRP A 508 26.24 -11.32 24.67
C TRP A 508 27.68 -10.87 24.95
N GLU A 509 28.07 -10.73 26.23
CA GLU A 509 29.45 -10.40 26.61
C GLU A 509 30.46 -11.50 26.24
N LYS A 510 30.04 -12.77 26.26
CA LYS A 510 30.88 -13.90 25.82
C LYS A 510 31.09 -13.95 24.31
N ILE A 511 30.08 -13.56 23.53
CA ILE A 511 30.16 -13.49 22.06
C ILE A 511 31.05 -12.32 21.62
N LYS A 512 30.94 -11.17 22.30
CA LYS A 512 31.78 -9.98 22.05
C LYS A 512 33.28 -10.26 22.30
N ALA A 513 33.59 -11.00 23.36
CA ALA A 513 34.97 -11.41 23.68
C ALA A 513 35.57 -12.42 22.67
N PHE A 514 34.72 -13.20 21.97
CA PHE A 514 35.16 -14.14 20.94
C PHE A 514 35.46 -13.44 19.60
N TRP A 515 34.72 -12.38 19.28
CA TRP A 515 34.87 -11.64 18.02
C TRP A 515 36.07 -10.68 17.98
N ILE A 516 36.45 -10.06 19.11
CA ILE A 516 37.60 -9.14 19.18
C ILE A 516 38.96 -9.87 19.10
N LYS A 517 38.97 -11.21 19.22
CA LYS A 517 40.22 -12.00 19.21
C LYS A 517 40.61 -12.53 17.82
N TYR A 518 39.72 -12.48 16.83
CA TYR A 518 39.93 -13.16 15.53
C TYR A 518 39.68 -12.30 14.29
N TRP A 519 39.39 -11.00 14.46
CA TRP A 519 39.38 -9.95 13.45
C TRP A 519 39.88 -8.66 14.08
#